data_AF-A0A081LD89-F1
#
_entry.id   AF-A0A081LD89-F1
#
_cell.length_a   1.000
_cell.length_b   1.000
_cell.length_c   1.000
_cell.angle_alpha   90.00
_cell.angle_beta   90.00
_cell.angle_gamma   90.00
#
_symmetry.space_group_name_H-M   'P 1'
#
loop_
_entity.id
_entity.type
_entity.pdbx_description
1 polymer ?
#
loop_
_entity_poly.entity_id
_entity_poly.type
_entity_poly.pdbx_seq_one_letter_code
_entity_poly.pdbx_strand_id
1 'polypeptide(L)'
;MIVNLDQTIGEVAKQILHIQLAAYQQEAEQIGYADLPPLKETIQDVMKAKEQFIGFEQKEILLGVASYEEQKDYLIISRLAVHPKALKQGIGTRLMSTIMEKNVPIELTTGQKNTPAKRLYKKLGFFETNVIHVAKELTLSKMKWTPRRKVEVVEFKKEWHEEFHQEKQRLKQIIQNSWIEGHHIGSTSVEGLVAKPIIDILIEVSHIKEIDRKRESFEHLGYQALGENGIKGRRFFQKGGLNRTHHVHVYERNHPDVKRHLLFRDYLRAHPERVVAYASVKEQLANQYPEDIQSYMAGKNEIIKEIENEAYRWDREGREEALK
;
A
#
# COMPACT_ATOMS: atom_id res chain seq x y z
N MET A 1 -11.56 28.92 -0.50
CA MET A 1 -10.39 28.35 0.19
C MET A 1 -10.83 27.13 0.98
N ILE A 2 -9.90 26.23 1.29
CA ILE A 2 -10.18 25.10 2.18
C ILE A 2 -9.98 25.57 3.62
N VAL A 3 -10.90 25.21 4.50
CA VAL A 3 -10.88 25.56 5.93
C VAL A 3 -11.15 24.32 6.77
N ASN A 4 -10.62 24.27 7.99
CA ASN A 4 -11.07 23.31 8.99
C ASN A 4 -12.37 23.82 9.61
N LEU A 5 -13.33 22.92 9.83
CA LEU A 5 -14.61 23.27 10.43
C LEU A 5 -14.67 22.64 11.83
N ASP A 6 -14.85 23.48 12.85
CA ASP A 6 -15.09 23.01 14.21
C ASP A 6 -16.59 22.71 14.38
N GLN A 7 -16.95 21.44 14.22
CA GLN A 7 -18.33 20.98 14.37
C GLN A 7 -18.88 21.13 15.78
N THR A 8 -18.04 21.37 16.80
CA THR A 8 -18.53 21.59 18.17
C THR A 8 -19.17 22.97 18.35
N ILE A 9 -18.97 23.88 17.38
CA ILE A 9 -19.62 25.18 17.33
C ILE A 9 -20.97 25.05 16.62
N GLY A 10 -22.07 25.42 17.30
CA GLY A 10 -23.43 25.22 16.80
C GLY A 10 -23.72 25.86 15.43
N GLU A 11 -23.19 27.06 15.16
CA GLU A 11 -23.34 27.71 13.84
C GLU A 11 -22.58 26.98 12.74
N VAL A 12 -21.39 26.46 13.02
CA VAL A 12 -20.61 25.65 12.05
C VAL A 12 -21.31 24.33 11.77
N ALA A 13 -21.79 23.64 12.82
CA ALA A 13 -22.57 22.40 12.66
C ALA A 13 -23.85 22.62 11.83
N LYS A 14 -24.52 23.76 12.03
CA LYS A 14 -25.69 24.15 11.24
C LYS A 14 -25.34 24.39 9.77
N GLN A 15 -24.21 25.04 9.48
CA GLN A 15 -23.72 25.21 8.11
C GLN A 15 -23.36 23.87 7.46
N ILE A 16 -22.66 22.98 8.17
CA ILE A 16 -22.34 21.62 7.71
C ILE A 16 -23.63 20.87 7.35
N LEU A 17 -24.60 20.84 8.28
CA LEU A 17 -25.87 20.16 8.08
C LEU A 17 -26.65 20.73 6.89
N HIS A 18 -26.63 22.06 6.72
CA HIS A 18 -27.28 22.71 5.59
C HIS A 18 -26.75 22.22 4.23
N ILE A 19 -25.42 22.18 4.06
CA ILE A 19 -24.78 21.69 2.83
C ILE A 19 -25.07 20.21 2.62
N GLN A 20 -25.00 19.44 3.71
CA GLN A 20 -25.27 18.02 3.71
C GLN A 20 -26.68 17.69 3.21
N LEU A 21 -27.70 18.28 3.84
CA LEU A 21 -29.09 18.03 3.49
C LEU A 21 -29.37 18.43 2.04
N ALA A 22 -28.85 19.58 1.60
CA ALA A 22 -29.02 20.04 0.23
C ALA A 22 -28.41 19.06 -0.81
N ALA A 23 -27.23 18.49 -0.51
CA ALA A 23 -26.57 17.54 -1.41
C ALA A 23 -27.26 16.16 -1.42
N TYR A 24 -27.57 15.60 -0.25
CA TYR A 24 -28.17 14.26 -0.16
C TYR A 24 -29.63 14.23 -0.60
N GLN A 25 -30.36 15.35 -0.53
CA GLN A 25 -31.73 15.42 -1.06
C GLN A 25 -31.72 15.27 -2.58
N GLN A 26 -30.80 15.94 -3.26
CA GLN A 26 -30.60 15.78 -4.69
C GLN A 26 -30.15 14.36 -5.05
N GLU A 27 -29.32 13.73 -4.23
CA GLU A 27 -28.93 12.33 -4.41
C GLU A 27 -30.13 11.38 -4.27
N ALA A 28 -30.93 11.54 -3.22
CA ALA A 28 -32.13 10.75 -2.95
C ALA A 28 -33.13 10.78 -4.11
N GLU A 29 -33.37 11.97 -4.68
CA GLU A 29 -34.22 12.15 -5.87
C GLU A 29 -33.66 11.41 -7.09
N GLN A 30 -32.33 11.45 -7.30
CA GLN A 30 -31.68 10.78 -8.44
C GLN A 30 -31.71 9.26 -8.35
N ILE A 31 -31.58 8.70 -7.14
CA ILE A 31 -31.56 7.24 -6.93
C ILE A 31 -32.95 6.65 -6.65
N GLY A 32 -33.95 7.51 -6.42
CA GLY A 32 -35.31 7.12 -6.08
C GLY A 32 -35.45 6.57 -4.66
N TYR A 33 -34.60 7.00 -3.72
CA TYR A 33 -34.57 6.49 -2.35
C TYR A 33 -34.49 7.64 -1.35
N ALA A 34 -35.63 7.98 -0.74
CA ALA A 34 -35.77 9.11 0.17
C ALA A 34 -35.21 8.85 1.59
N ASP A 35 -34.96 7.60 1.95
CA ASP A 35 -34.63 7.20 3.33
C ASP A 35 -33.12 7.14 3.60
N LEU A 36 -32.34 8.06 3.01
CA LEU A 36 -30.89 8.12 3.23
C LEU A 36 -30.58 8.53 4.69
N PRO A 37 -29.74 7.78 5.43
CA PRO A 37 -29.41 8.12 6.82
C PRO A 37 -28.92 9.56 7.03
N PRO A 38 -28.09 10.16 6.14
CA PRO A 38 -27.68 11.56 6.28
C PRO A 38 -28.79 12.61 6.24
N LEU A 39 -29.99 12.25 5.75
CA LEU A 39 -31.16 13.14 5.72
C LEU A 39 -31.89 13.20 7.07
N LYS A 40 -31.57 12.29 8.00
CA LYS A 40 -32.18 12.21 9.35
C LYS A 40 -31.33 12.86 10.43
N GLU A 41 -30.11 13.29 10.10
CA GLU A 41 -29.20 13.88 11.07
C GLU A 41 -29.65 15.27 11.53
N THR A 42 -29.38 15.54 12.80
CA THR A 42 -29.64 16.82 13.46
C THR A 42 -28.34 17.59 13.66
N ILE A 43 -28.45 18.86 14.06
CA ILE A 43 -27.29 19.69 14.45
C ILE A 43 -26.54 19.00 15.60
N GLN A 44 -27.25 18.40 16.56
CA GLN A 44 -26.62 17.69 17.67
C GLN A 44 -25.84 16.45 17.21
N ASP A 45 -26.31 15.75 16.18
CA ASP A 45 -25.60 14.58 15.65
C ASP A 45 -24.29 15.01 14.98
N VAL A 46 -24.31 16.09 14.19
CA VAL A 46 -23.11 16.69 13.60
C VAL A 46 -22.13 17.14 14.67
N MET A 47 -22.60 17.83 15.73
CA MET A 47 -21.75 18.28 16.84
C MET A 47 -21.09 17.12 17.61
N LYS A 48 -21.76 15.95 17.68
CA LYS A 48 -21.27 14.76 18.37
C LYS A 48 -20.43 13.84 17.48
N ALA A 49 -20.32 14.14 16.18
CA ALA A 49 -19.54 13.35 15.26
C ALA A 49 -18.05 13.35 15.65
N LYS A 50 -17.43 12.17 15.59
CA LYS A 50 -16.00 11.97 15.89
C LYS A 50 -15.09 12.29 14.70
N GLU A 51 -15.69 12.60 13.57
CA GLU A 51 -15.03 12.90 12.31
C GLU A 51 -14.34 14.28 12.37
N GLN A 52 -13.26 14.44 11.59
CA GLN A 52 -12.67 15.75 11.32
C GLN A 52 -13.34 16.34 10.08
N PHE A 53 -13.75 17.61 10.14
CA PHE A 53 -14.45 18.28 9.05
C PHE A 53 -13.57 19.32 8.36
N ILE A 54 -13.61 19.32 7.03
CA ILE A 54 -13.06 20.39 6.19
C ILE A 54 -14.13 20.96 5.28
N GLY A 55 -14.06 22.26 5.05
CA GLY A 55 -14.99 23.03 4.25
C GLY A 55 -14.31 23.67 3.04
N PHE A 56 -15.08 23.90 1.98
CA PHE A 56 -14.70 24.83 0.92
C PHE A 56 -15.55 26.09 1.04
N GLU A 57 -14.91 27.21 1.35
CA GLU A 57 -15.57 28.51 1.48
C GLU A 57 -15.23 29.44 0.33
N GLN A 58 -16.22 30.21 -0.12
CA GLN A 58 -16.03 31.28 -1.10
C GLN A 58 -16.87 32.48 -0.69
N LYS A 59 -16.22 33.64 -0.53
CA LYS A 59 -16.86 34.88 -0.03
C LYS A 59 -17.62 34.63 1.28
N GLU A 60 -16.98 33.92 2.23
CA GLU A 60 -17.55 33.58 3.55
C GLU A 60 -18.79 32.67 3.51
N ILE A 61 -19.10 32.08 2.35
CA ILE A 61 -20.17 31.10 2.19
C ILE A 61 -19.56 29.72 2.06
N LEU A 62 -19.95 28.80 2.94
CA LEU A 62 -19.62 27.39 2.82
C LEU A 62 -20.36 26.78 1.62
N LEU A 63 -19.63 26.16 0.69
CA LEU A 63 -20.19 25.58 -0.54
C LEU A 63 -19.98 24.07 -0.66
N GLY A 64 -19.12 23.50 0.18
CA GLY A 64 -18.88 22.07 0.24
C GLY A 64 -18.26 21.68 1.56
N VAL A 65 -18.50 20.44 1.97
CA VAL A 65 -17.97 19.83 3.18
C VAL A 65 -17.48 18.42 2.87
N ALA A 66 -16.37 18.04 3.47
CA ALA A 66 -15.91 16.67 3.54
C ALA A 66 -15.52 16.35 4.97
N SER A 67 -15.65 15.09 5.35
CA SER A 67 -15.24 14.64 6.68
C SER A 67 -14.54 13.29 6.59
N TYR A 68 -13.64 13.07 7.54
CA TYR A 68 -12.89 11.82 7.61
C TYR A 68 -12.57 11.42 9.05
N GLU A 69 -12.37 10.12 9.24
CA GLU A 69 -11.92 9.52 10.48
C GLU A 69 -10.53 8.92 10.27
N GLU A 70 -9.62 9.19 11.21
CA GLU A 70 -8.29 8.61 11.21
C GLU A 70 -8.30 7.24 11.89
N GLN A 71 -7.91 6.21 11.14
CA GLN A 71 -7.58 4.90 11.69
C GLN A 71 -6.05 4.79 11.77
N LYS A 72 -5.56 3.76 12.46
CA LYS A 72 -4.10 3.57 12.68
C LYS A 72 -3.26 3.66 11.40
N ASP A 73 -3.75 3.08 10.30
CA ASP A 73 -2.99 2.92 9.05
C ASP A 73 -3.71 3.47 7.79
N TYR A 74 -4.90 4.06 7.94
CA TYR A 74 -5.72 4.56 6.81
C TYR A 74 -6.76 5.59 7.27
N LEU A 75 -7.38 6.29 6.31
CA LEU A 75 -8.51 7.19 6.57
C LEU A 75 -9.81 6.60 6.04
N ILE A 76 -10.91 6.91 6.72
CA ILE A 76 -12.26 6.66 6.22
C ILE A 76 -12.89 8.01 5.88
N ILE A 77 -13.29 8.25 4.63
CA ILE A 77 -14.13 9.40 4.29
C ILE A 77 -15.57 9.04 4.65
N SER A 78 -16.12 9.77 5.61
CA SER A 78 -17.49 9.56 6.08
C SER A 78 -18.48 10.41 5.28
N ARG A 79 -18.08 11.62 4.85
CA ARG A 79 -18.95 12.54 4.10
C ARG A 79 -18.19 13.24 2.98
N LEU A 80 -18.89 13.46 1.87
CA LEU A 80 -18.51 14.40 0.82
C LEU A 80 -19.77 15.00 0.21
N ALA A 81 -20.03 16.26 0.52
CA ALA A 81 -21.20 16.99 0.04
C ALA A 81 -20.78 18.32 -0.56
N VAL A 82 -21.35 18.65 -1.71
CA VAL A 82 -21.18 19.96 -2.37
C VAL A 82 -22.56 20.50 -2.63
N HIS A 83 -22.80 21.76 -2.25
CA HIS A 83 -24.09 22.40 -2.42
C HIS A 83 -24.51 22.32 -3.90
N PRO A 84 -25.77 21.96 -4.24
CA PRO A 84 -26.21 21.74 -5.63
C PRO A 84 -25.92 22.91 -6.59
N LYS A 85 -26.04 24.16 -6.10
CA LYS A 85 -25.73 25.39 -6.86
C LYS A 85 -24.24 25.58 -7.18
N ALA A 86 -23.36 24.82 -6.53
CA ALA A 86 -21.90 24.91 -6.66
C ALA A 86 -21.28 23.65 -7.31
N LEU A 87 -22.10 22.75 -7.85
CA LEU A 87 -21.62 21.56 -8.55
C LEU A 87 -20.82 21.89 -9.81
N LYS A 88 -19.97 20.95 -10.23
CA LYS A 88 -19.10 21.05 -11.42
C LYS A 88 -18.05 22.17 -11.38
N GLN A 89 -17.86 22.84 -10.23
CA GLN A 89 -16.82 23.85 -10.01
C GLN A 89 -15.50 23.27 -9.44
N GLY A 90 -15.37 21.94 -9.39
CA GLY A 90 -14.18 21.27 -8.86
C GLY A 90 -14.04 21.26 -7.33
N ILE A 91 -15.07 21.71 -6.59
CA ILE A 91 -15.04 21.77 -5.12
C ILE A 91 -14.78 20.40 -4.49
N GLY A 92 -15.52 19.36 -4.90
CA GLY A 92 -15.32 18.01 -4.39
C GLY A 92 -13.92 17.46 -4.68
N THR A 93 -13.33 17.80 -5.84
CA THR A 93 -11.93 17.48 -6.15
C THR A 93 -10.98 18.15 -5.17
N ARG A 94 -11.16 19.45 -4.88
CA ARG A 94 -10.28 20.18 -3.94
C ARG A 94 -10.36 19.66 -2.51
N LEU A 95 -11.57 19.37 -2.02
CA LEU A 95 -11.78 18.76 -0.70
C LEU A 95 -11.06 17.41 -0.61
N MET A 96 -11.30 16.51 -1.57
CA MET A 96 -10.66 15.20 -1.59
C MET A 96 -9.14 15.29 -1.73
N SER A 97 -8.63 16.14 -2.63
CA SER A 97 -7.19 16.34 -2.80
C SER A 97 -6.51 16.81 -1.51
N THR A 98 -7.15 17.71 -0.74
CA THR A 98 -6.64 18.15 0.56
C THR A 98 -6.51 16.97 1.53
N ILE A 99 -7.51 16.06 1.58
CA ILE A 99 -7.43 14.89 2.45
C ILE A 99 -6.35 13.91 1.94
N MET A 100 -6.20 13.76 0.63
CA MET A 100 -5.20 12.90 -0.01
C MET A 100 -3.76 13.36 0.24
N GLU A 101 -3.52 14.64 0.57
CA GLU A 101 -2.19 15.15 0.95
C GLU A 101 -1.64 14.48 2.22
N LYS A 102 -2.50 13.89 3.07
CA LYS A 102 -2.06 13.06 4.21
C LYS A 102 -1.29 11.80 3.78
N ASN A 103 -1.37 11.43 2.50
CA ASN A 103 -0.54 10.40 1.88
C ASN A 103 -0.60 9.03 2.59
N VAL A 104 -1.79 8.66 3.05
CA VAL A 104 -2.14 7.35 3.62
C VAL A 104 -3.27 6.73 2.81
N PRO A 105 -3.51 5.41 2.86
CA PRO A 105 -4.65 4.80 2.19
C PRO A 105 -5.97 5.43 2.64
N ILE A 106 -6.91 5.56 1.72
CA ILE A 106 -8.23 6.14 1.99
C ILE A 106 -9.30 5.16 1.54
N GLU A 107 -10.28 4.91 2.39
CA GLU A 107 -11.47 4.12 2.09
C GLU A 107 -12.71 4.99 2.22
N LEU A 108 -13.71 4.71 1.37
CA LEU A 108 -15.01 5.36 1.47
C LEU A 108 -16.11 4.46 0.92
N THR A 109 -17.34 4.78 1.27
CA THR A 109 -18.54 4.15 0.69
C THR A 109 -19.40 5.19 0.00
N THR A 110 -19.98 4.84 -1.14
CA THR A 110 -20.90 5.71 -1.89
C THR A 110 -22.01 4.87 -2.52
N GLY A 111 -23.19 5.46 -2.74
CA GLY A 111 -24.27 4.76 -3.43
C GLY A 111 -23.82 4.20 -4.78
N GLN A 112 -24.14 2.94 -5.08
CA GLN A 112 -23.70 2.30 -6.33
C GLN A 112 -24.22 3.05 -7.58
N LYS A 113 -25.42 3.63 -7.45
CA LYS A 113 -26.07 4.47 -8.47
C LYS A 113 -25.59 5.93 -8.47
N ASN A 114 -24.78 6.37 -7.49
CA ASN A 114 -24.20 7.71 -7.42
C ASN A 114 -23.06 7.87 -8.45
N THR A 115 -23.46 7.89 -9.72
CA THR A 115 -22.58 7.97 -10.88
C THR A 115 -21.71 9.24 -10.88
N PRO A 116 -22.20 10.43 -10.45
CA PRO A 116 -21.35 11.61 -10.28
C PRO A 116 -20.21 11.39 -9.28
N ALA A 117 -20.47 10.89 -8.07
CA ALA A 117 -19.43 10.65 -7.07
C ALA A 117 -18.44 9.59 -7.52
N LYS A 118 -18.92 8.45 -8.06
CA LYS A 118 -18.05 7.39 -8.59
C LYS A 118 -17.11 7.89 -9.69
N ARG A 119 -17.57 8.78 -10.58
CA ARG A 119 -16.71 9.40 -11.60
C ARG A 119 -15.63 10.29 -10.98
N LEU A 120 -15.97 11.09 -9.98
CA LEU A 120 -14.99 11.88 -9.23
C LEU A 120 -13.93 10.99 -8.58
N TYR A 121 -14.34 9.95 -7.84
CA TYR A 121 -13.42 9.05 -7.16
C TYR A 121 -12.50 8.32 -8.14
N LYS A 122 -13.04 7.78 -9.25
CA LYS A 122 -12.22 7.14 -10.29
C LYS A 122 -11.22 8.10 -10.92
N LYS A 123 -11.62 9.36 -11.17
CA LYS A 123 -10.70 10.39 -11.68
C LYS A 123 -9.55 10.71 -10.71
N LEU A 124 -9.82 10.62 -9.41
CA LEU A 124 -8.81 10.78 -8.35
C LEU A 124 -7.98 9.51 -8.11
N GLY A 125 -8.18 8.45 -8.89
CA GLY A 125 -7.44 7.19 -8.79
C GLY A 125 -7.99 6.20 -7.77
N PHE A 126 -9.20 6.42 -7.22
CA PHE A 126 -9.87 5.39 -6.43
C PHE A 126 -10.35 4.26 -7.32
N PHE A 127 -10.28 3.03 -6.80
CA PHE A 127 -10.84 1.84 -7.43
C PHE A 127 -11.90 1.19 -6.52
N GLU A 128 -12.85 0.49 -7.12
CA GLU A 128 -13.91 -0.21 -6.38
C GLU A 128 -13.36 -1.54 -5.85
N THR A 129 -13.52 -1.80 -4.55
CA THR A 129 -13.05 -3.04 -3.92
C THR A 129 -14.16 -4.08 -3.81
N ASN A 130 -15.37 -3.65 -3.47
CA ASN A 130 -16.54 -4.51 -3.28
C ASN A 130 -17.84 -3.71 -3.29
N VAL A 131 -18.95 -4.42 -3.45
CA VAL A 131 -20.31 -3.89 -3.31
C VAL A 131 -20.94 -4.45 -2.04
N ILE A 132 -21.60 -3.60 -1.28
CA ILE A 132 -22.28 -3.94 -0.03
C ILE A 132 -23.79 -3.77 -0.23
N HIS A 133 -24.56 -4.79 0.15
CA HIS A 133 -26.02 -4.73 0.16
C HIS A 133 -26.48 -4.36 1.58
N VAL A 134 -27.03 -3.15 1.74
CA VAL A 134 -27.46 -2.65 3.05
C VAL A 134 -28.94 -2.92 3.27
N ALA A 135 -29.75 -2.71 2.22
CA ALA A 135 -31.17 -3.03 2.20
C ALA A 135 -31.53 -3.53 0.79
N LYS A 136 -32.76 -4.04 0.60
CA LYS A 136 -33.24 -4.54 -0.71
C LYS A 136 -33.00 -3.55 -1.86
N GLU A 137 -33.04 -2.25 -1.58
CA GLU A 137 -32.96 -1.19 -2.59
C GLU A 137 -31.69 -0.34 -2.51
N LEU A 138 -30.86 -0.51 -1.46
CA LEU A 138 -29.65 0.27 -1.24
C LEU A 138 -28.40 -0.60 -1.37
N THR A 139 -27.66 -0.38 -2.46
CA THR A 139 -26.33 -0.93 -2.69
C THR A 139 -25.28 0.16 -2.61
N LEU A 140 -24.19 -0.12 -1.90
CA LEU A 140 -23.05 0.78 -1.74
C LEU A 140 -21.81 0.20 -2.41
N SER A 141 -21.08 1.04 -3.13
CA SER A 141 -19.74 0.74 -3.62
C SER A 141 -18.73 1.14 -2.54
N LYS A 142 -17.92 0.19 -2.08
CA LYS A 142 -16.71 0.49 -1.31
C LYS A 142 -15.58 0.84 -2.28
N MET A 143 -14.98 2.00 -2.07
CA MET A 143 -13.92 2.55 -2.90
C MET A 143 -12.66 2.70 -2.06
N LYS A 144 -11.51 2.47 -2.70
CA LYS A 144 -10.21 2.60 -2.06
C LYS A 144 -9.26 3.42 -2.92
N TRP A 145 -8.47 4.26 -2.26
CA TRP A 145 -7.29 4.90 -2.84
C TRP A 145 -6.08 4.53 -2.00
N THR A 146 -4.95 4.36 -2.67
CA THR A 146 -3.67 4.11 -2.03
C THR A 146 -2.65 5.06 -2.64
N PRO A 147 -1.87 5.77 -1.82
CA PRO A 147 -0.83 6.64 -2.33
C PRO A 147 0.22 5.85 -3.10
N ARG A 148 0.81 6.50 -4.10
CA ARG A 148 1.93 5.93 -4.85
C ARG A 148 3.15 5.93 -3.95
N ARG A 149 3.85 4.79 -3.91
CA ARG A 149 5.12 4.69 -3.21
C ARG A 149 6.21 5.26 -4.09
N LYS A 150 7.01 6.16 -3.55
CA LYS A 150 8.22 6.61 -4.24
C LYS A 150 9.22 5.47 -4.37
N VAL A 151 9.88 5.43 -5.52
CA VAL A 151 11.00 4.53 -5.79
C VAL A 151 12.27 5.26 -5.37
N GLU A 152 12.71 4.98 -4.16
CA GLU A 152 13.95 5.54 -3.63
C GLU A 152 14.94 4.42 -3.35
N VAL A 153 16.15 4.58 -3.87
CA VAL A 153 17.30 3.76 -3.52
C VAL A 153 18.24 4.60 -2.67
N VAL A 154 18.81 3.99 -1.65
CA VAL A 154 19.76 4.62 -0.73
C VAL A 154 21.06 3.84 -0.72
N GLU A 155 22.11 4.52 -0.28
CA GLU A 155 23.42 3.89 -0.04
C GLU A 155 23.33 2.72 0.92
N PHE A 156 24.27 1.80 0.78
CA PHE A 156 24.36 0.62 1.64
C PHE A 156 24.48 1.02 3.12
N LYS A 157 23.72 0.32 3.97
CA LYS A 157 23.72 0.52 5.43
C LYS A 157 24.08 -0.79 6.14
N LYS A 158 25.09 -0.75 6.99
CA LYS A 158 25.55 -1.94 7.75
C LYS A 158 24.47 -2.44 8.71
N GLU A 159 23.60 -1.55 9.17
CA GLU A 159 22.46 -1.82 10.04
C GLU A 159 21.47 -2.82 9.42
N TRP A 160 21.40 -2.92 8.08
CA TRP A 160 20.53 -3.90 7.42
C TRP A 160 20.87 -5.35 7.76
N HIS A 161 22.13 -5.66 8.04
CA HIS A 161 22.51 -6.99 8.49
C HIS A 161 21.95 -7.28 9.89
N GLU A 162 21.97 -6.29 10.79
CA GLU A 162 21.39 -6.41 12.13
C GLU A 162 19.85 -6.50 12.07
N GLU A 163 19.20 -5.66 11.27
CA GLU A 163 17.75 -5.72 11.02
C GLU A 163 17.34 -7.11 10.51
N PHE A 164 18.10 -7.67 9.56
CA PHE A 164 17.91 -9.04 9.08
C PHE A 164 18.04 -10.06 10.22
N HIS A 165 19.09 -9.99 11.03
CA HIS A 165 19.32 -10.97 12.10
C HIS A 165 18.21 -10.92 13.15
N GLN A 166 17.76 -9.73 13.56
CA GLN A 166 16.66 -9.56 14.50
C GLN A 166 15.36 -10.14 13.96
N GLU A 167 15.00 -9.82 12.71
CA GLU A 167 13.77 -10.31 12.11
C GLU A 167 13.83 -11.82 11.82
N LYS A 168 14.99 -12.35 11.42
CA LYS A 168 15.24 -13.80 11.29
C LYS A 168 14.91 -14.55 12.58
N GLN A 169 15.31 -14.04 13.74
CA GLN A 169 15.01 -14.68 15.03
C GLN A 169 13.50 -14.70 15.33
N ARG A 170 12.79 -13.58 15.09
CA ARG A 170 11.33 -13.52 15.26
C ARG A 170 10.61 -14.50 14.34
N LEU A 171 11.03 -14.58 13.07
CA LEU A 171 10.47 -15.49 12.07
C LEU A 171 10.74 -16.96 12.42
N LYS A 172 11.95 -17.27 12.93
CA LYS A 172 12.30 -18.61 13.41
C LYS A 172 11.42 -19.04 14.58
N GLN A 173 11.10 -18.14 15.51
CA GLN A 173 10.23 -18.42 16.65
C GLN A 173 8.79 -18.77 16.25
N ILE A 174 8.25 -18.17 15.17
CA ILE A 174 6.88 -18.47 14.71
C ILE A 174 6.81 -19.74 13.85
N ILE A 175 7.85 -20.02 13.05
CA ILE A 175 7.89 -21.18 12.13
C ILE A 175 8.25 -22.47 12.87
N GLN A 176 9.12 -22.39 13.89
CA GLN A 176 9.46 -23.51 14.78
C GLN A 176 9.96 -24.75 14.01
N ASN A 177 9.29 -25.89 14.18
CA ASN A 177 9.74 -27.21 13.72
C ASN A 177 9.90 -27.33 12.21
N SER A 178 9.24 -26.46 11.43
CA SER A 178 9.39 -26.46 9.97
C SER A 178 10.61 -25.68 9.49
N TRP A 179 11.28 -24.91 10.36
CA TRP A 179 12.42 -24.07 9.98
C TRP A 179 13.64 -24.91 9.63
N ILE A 180 14.22 -24.70 8.45
CA ILE A 180 15.54 -25.23 8.09
C ILE A 180 16.58 -24.13 8.23
N GLU A 181 16.46 -23.07 7.44
CA GLU A 181 17.40 -21.95 7.45
C GLU A 181 16.76 -20.66 6.94
N GLY A 182 17.32 -19.51 7.33
CA GLY A 182 16.94 -18.18 6.86
C GLY A 182 18.15 -17.40 6.36
N HIS A 183 18.04 -16.84 5.16
CA HIS A 183 19.13 -16.18 4.45
C HIS A 183 18.77 -14.73 4.15
N HIS A 184 19.73 -13.82 4.35
CA HIS A 184 19.61 -12.46 3.86
C HIS A 184 19.89 -12.49 2.37
N ILE A 185 18.92 -12.06 1.56
CA ILE A 185 19.03 -12.02 0.10
C ILE A 185 18.70 -10.62 -0.41
N GLY A 186 18.72 -10.44 -1.73
CA GLY A 186 18.43 -9.16 -2.36
C GLY A 186 19.55 -8.13 -2.14
N SER A 187 19.32 -6.90 -2.60
CA SER A 187 20.38 -5.89 -2.62
C SER A 187 20.85 -5.45 -1.23
N THR A 188 19.99 -5.50 -0.20
CA THR A 188 20.38 -5.11 1.17
C THR A 188 21.34 -6.10 1.84
N SER A 189 21.57 -7.26 1.23
CA SER A 189 22.54 -8.28 1.69
C SER A 189 23.92 -8.15 1.05
N VAL A 190 24.13 -7.18 0.16
CA VAL A 190 25.38 -6.99 -0.60
C VAL A 190 25.99 -5.65 -0.20
N GLU A 191 27.19 -5.68 0.37
CA GLU A 191 27.90 -4.47 0.79
C GLU A 191 28.21 -3.57 -0.42
N GLY A 192 28.06 -2.25 -0.24
CA GLY A 192 28.30 -1.27 -1.29
C GLY A 192 27.21 -1.17 -2.37
N LEU A 193 26.16 -2.00 -2.30
CA LEU A 193 25.07 -1.98 -3.28
C LEU A 193 23.91 -1.09 -2.82
N VAL A 194 23.64 0.00 -3.57
CA VAL A 194 22.46 0.84 -3.33
C VAL A 194 21.17 0.01 -3.35
N ALA A 195 20.23 0.28 -2.47
CA ALA A 195 19.01 -0.52 -2.40
C ALA A 195 17.81 0.30 -1.97
N LYS A 196 16.62 -0.18 -2.33
CA LYS A 196 15.44 0.20 -1.56
C LYS A 196 15.64 -0.34 -0.14
N PRO A 197 15.34 0.43 0.92
CA PRO A 197 15.54 0.01 2.32
C PRO A 197 14.49 -1.04 2.73
N ILE A 198 14.56 -2.21 2.10
CA ILE A 198 13.69 -3.35 2.31
C ILE A 198 14.59 -4.57 2.52
N ILE A 199 14.46 -5.21 3.67
CA ILE A 199 15.16 -6.45 3.99
C ILE A 199 14.43 -7.61 3.30
N ASP A 200 15.07 -8.22 2.31
CA ASP A 200 14.58 -9.45 1.68
C ASP A 200 15.15 -10.67 2.41
N ILE A 201 14.25 -11.49 2.96
CA ILE A 201 14.56 -12.68 3.76
C ILE A 201 14.07 -13.90 2.99
N LEU A 202 14.97 -14.83 2.69
CA LEU A 202 14.61 -16.14 2.16
C LEU A 202 14.57 -17.15 3.30
N ILE A 203 13.49 -17.90 3.44
CA ILE A 203 13.37 -18.95 4.44
C ILE A 203 13.15 -20.29 3.75
N GLU A 204 13.96 -21.27 4.11
CA GLU A 204 13.78 -22.66 3.73
C GLU A 204 13.02 -23.41 4.83
N VAL A 205 12.00 -24.17 4.44
CA VAL A 205 11.22 -24.99 5.36
C VAL A 205 11.09 -26.42 4.89
N SER A 206 10.86 -27.35 5.83
CA SER A 206 10.65 -28.76 5.52
C SER A 206 9.30 -29.01 4.83
N HIS A 207 8.26 -28.28 5.22
CA HIS A 207 6.90 -28.43 4.70
C HIS A 207 6.22 -27.07 4.50
N ILE A 208 6.01 -26.66 3.25
CA ILE A 208 5.47 -25.32 2.93
C ILE A 208 4.02 -25.15 3.41
N LYS A 209 3.25 -26.23 3.48
CA LYS A 209 1.85 -26.20 3.94
C LYS A 209 1.70 -25.83 5.41
N GLU A 210 2.73 -26.02 6.24
CA GLU A 210 2.68 -25.58 7.64
C GLU A 210 2.68 -24.05 7.74
N ILE A 211 3.26 -23.36 6.76
CA ILE A 211 3.29 -21.89 6.71
C ILE A 211 1.90 -21.31 6.48
N ASP A 212 1.03 -22.02 5.74
CA ASP A 212 -0.36 -21.61 5.54
C ASP A 212 -1.12 -21.54 6.87
N ARG A 213 -0.83 -22.47 7.79
CA ARG A 213 -1.43 -22.51 9.14
C ARG A 213 -0.87 -21.47 10.09
N LYS A 214 0.26 -20.85 9.76
CA LYS A 214 0.93 -19.81 10.56
C LYS A 214 0.58 -18.39 10.11
N ARG A 215 -0.33 -18.23 9.14
CA ARG A 215 -0.73 -16.93 8.59
C ARG A 215 -1.03 -15.89 9.67
N GLU A 216 -1.86 -16.23 10.65
CA GLU A 216 -2.20 -15.31 11.74
C GLU A 216 -0.97 -14.90 12.55
N SER A 217 -0.02 -15.81 12.81
CA SER A 217 1.21 -15.49 13.53
C SER A 217 2.08 -14.48 12.77
N PHE A 218 2.16 -14.59 11.43
CA PHE A 218 2.80 -13.58 10.60
C PHE A 218 2.08 -12.24 10.67
N GLU A 219 0.74 -12.24 10.61
CA GLU A 219 -0.09 -11.04 10.70
C GLU A 219 0.09 -10.31 12.05
N HIS A 220 0.21 -11.05 13.16
CA HIS A 220 0.54 -10.50 14.49
C HIS A 220 1.93 -9.83 14.52
N LEU A 221 2.88 -10.27 13.70
CA LEU A 221 4.19 -9.61 13.53
C LEU A 221 4.16 -8.42 12.54
N GLY A 222 2.98 -8.08 12.00
CA GLY A 222 2.77 -6.98 11.08
C GLY A 222 2.98 -7.32 9.60
N TYR A 223 2.99 -8.61 9.25
CA TYR A 223 3.07 -9.06 7.87
C TYR A 223 1.70 -9.18 7.21
N GLN A 224 1.64 -8.79 5.94
CA GLN A 224 0.56 -9.16 5.03
C GLN A 224 0.96 -10.42 4.26
N ALA A 225 0.14 -11.47 4.34
CA ALA A 225 0.31 -12.69 3.56
C ALA A 225 -0.24 -12.52 2.13
N LEU A 226 0.59 -12.81 1.12
CA LEU A 226 0.24 -12.67 -0.30
C LEU A 226 0.20 -14.01 -1.05
N GLY A 227 0.37 -15.13 -0.34
CA GLY A 227 0.41 -16.47 -0.95
C GLY A 227 1.60 -16.62 -1.89
N GLU A 228 1.39 -17.23 -3.05
CA GLU A 228 2.44 -17.46 -4.06
C GLU A 228 2.91 -16.16 -4.74
N ASN A 229 1.99 -15.21 -4.92
CA ASN A 229 2.23 -13.91 -5.54
C ASN A 229 3.01 -14.00 -6.88
N GLY A 230 2.60 -14.92 -7.76
CA GLY A 230 3.19 -15.11 -9.09
C GLY A 230 4.37 -16.09 -9.17
N ILE A 231 4.83 -16.65 -8.04
CA ILE A 231 5.87 -17.70 -8.01
C ILE A 231 5.30 -18.95 -7.37
N LYS A 232 5.12 -20.01 -8.18
CA LYS A 232 4.58 -21.30 -7.75
C LYS A 232 5.40 -21.86 -6.59
N GLY A 233 4.74 -22.37 -5.56
CA GLY A 233 5.41 -22.98 -4.40
C GLY A 233 5.97 -22.00 -3.37
N ARG A 234 5.95 -20.68 -3.64
CA ARG A 234 6.35 -19.66 -2.67
C ARG A 234 5.25 -19.37 -1.64
N ARG A 235 5.62 -18.95 -0.44
CA ARG A 235 4.78 -18.10 0.41
C ARG A 235 5.46 -16.77 0.63
N PHE A 236 4.78 -15.70 0.23
CA PHE A 236 5.32 -14.37 0.25
C PHE A 236 4.60 -13.50 1.27
N PHE A 237 5.39 -12.84 2.12
CA PHE A 237 4.91 -11.96 3.16
C PHE A 237 5.57 -10.59 3.05
N GLN A 238 4.82 -9.54 3.34
CA GLN A 238 5.30 -8.16 3.26
C GLN A 238 4.95 -7.36 4.51
N LYS A 239 5.89 -6.61 5.07
CA LYS A 239 5.69 -5.81 6.30
C LYS A 239 6.02 -4.33 6.11
N GLY A 240 5.33 -3.45 6.83
CA GLY A 240 5.56 -1.99 6.82
C GLY A 240 4.60 -1.19 5.93
N GLY A 241 3.61 -1.82 5.30
CA GLY A 241 2.59 -1.11 4.50
C GLY A 241 3.20 -0.24 3.39
N LEU A 242 2.91 1.07 3.43
CA LEU A 242 3.47 2.06 2.49
C LEU A 242 4.98 2.26 2.68
N ASN A 243 5.45 2.19 3.91
CA ASN A 243 6.87 2.23 4.28
C ASN A 243 7.39 0.81 4.41
N ARG A 244 7.29 0.03 3.32
CA ARG A 244 7.68 -1.38 3.32
C ARG A 244 9.09 -1.54 3.86
N THR A 245 9.26 -2.41 4.84
CA THR A 245 10.53 -2.67 5.52
C THR A 245 11.05 -4.08 5.27
N HIS A 246 10.16 -5.08 5.17
CA HIS A 246 10.56 -6.47 5.01
C HIS A 246 9.75 -7.18 3.94
N HIS A 247 10.43 -8.07 3.23
CA HIS A 247 9.88 -9.05 2.32
C HIS A 247 10.38 -10.42 2.75
N VAL A 248 9.48 -11.36 2.99
CA VAL A 248 9.83 -12.72 3.36
C VAL A 248 9.37 -13.67 2.27
N HIS A 249 10.31 -14.40 1.70
CA HIS A 249 10.10 -15.42 0.66
C HIS A 249 10.34 -16.78 1.30
N VAL A 250 9.27 -17.53 1.54
CA VAL A 250 9.36 -18.88 2.12
C VAL A 250 9.23 -19.92 1.02
N TYR A 251 10.14 -20.88 1.02
CA TYR A 251 10.20 -21.98 0.06
C TYR A 251 10.37 -23.31 0.78
N GLU A 252 9.79 -24.37 0.22
CA GLU A 252 10.11 -25.73 0.65
C GLU A 252 11.56 -26.07 0.27
N ARG A 253 12.20 -26.95 1.05
CA ARG A 253 13.56 -27.43 0.78
C ARG A 253 13.72 -27.88 -0.68
N ASN A 254 14.89 -27.58 -1.26
CA ASN A 254 15.26 -27.91 -2.64
C ASN A 254 14.49 -27.16 -3.74
N HIS A 255 13.68 -26.15 -3.39
CA HIS A 255 13.06 -25.31 -4.40
C HIS A 255 14.13 -24.56 -5.21
N PRO A 256 14.04 -24.52 -6.57
CA PRO A 256 15.10 -23.95 -7.42
C PRO A 256 15.38 -22.46 -7.15
N ASP A 257 14.35 -21.70 -6.73
CA ASP A 257 14.54 -20.29 -6.37
C ASP A 257 15.47 -20.08 -5.18
N VAL A 258 15.61 -21.06 -4.27
CA VAL A 258 16.57 -20.97 -3.16
C VAL A 258 17.96 -20.80 -3.74
N LYS A 259 18.37 -21.71 -4.63
CA LYS A 259 19.68 -21.64 -5.29
C LYS A 259 19.82 -20.36 -6.12
N ARG A 260 18.79 -19.97 -6.88
CA ARG A 260 18.80 -18.76 -7.71
C ARG A 260 19.11 -17.50 -6.87
N HIS A 261 18.41 -17.32 -5.76
CA HIS A 261 18.59 -16.16 -4.89
C HIS A 261 19.96 -16.14 -4.18
N LEU A 262 20.41 -17.29 -3.69
CA LEU A 262 21.71 -17.38 -3.01
C LEU A 262 22.87 -17.13 -3.97
N LEU A 263 22.85 -17.75 -5.16
CA LEU A 263 23.88 -17.54 -6.18
C LEU A 263 23.95 -16.08 -6.62
N PHE A 264 22.81 -15.43 -6.87
CA PHE A 264 22.79 -14.02 -7.25
C PHE A 264 23.48 -13.13 -6.20
N ARG A 265 23.19 -13.36 -4.91
CA ARG A 265 23.83 -12.63 -3.80
C ARG A 265 25.32 -12.92 -3.74
N ASP A 266 25.68 -14.19 -3.70
CA ASP A 266 27.06 -14.60 -3.44
C ASP A 266 27.98 -14.22 -4.61
N TYR A 267 27.48 -14.30 -5.84
CA TYR A 267 28.17 -13.79 -7.02
C TYR A 267 28.43 -12.29 -6.90
N LEU A 268 27.42 -11.48 -6.57
CA LEU A 268 27.61 -10.03 -6.37
C LEU A 268 28.61 -9.69 -5.27
N ARG A 269 28.64 -10.47 -4.18
CA ARG A 269 29.63 -10.29 -3.10
C ARG A 269 31.06 -10.57 -3.56
N ALA A 270 31.24 -11.46 -4.52
CA ALA A 270 32.55 -11.82 -5.08
C ALA A 270 32.99 -10.93 -6.26
N HIS A 271 32.08 -10.12 -6.84
CA HIS A 271 32.30 -9.37 -8.09
C HIS A 271 31.93 -7.88 -7.93
N PRO A 272 32.80 -7.06 -7.29
CA PRO A 272 32.54 -5.64 -7.03
C PRO A 272 32.20 -4.82 -8.28
N GLU A 273 32.76 -5.18 -9.45
CA GLU A 273 32.46 -4.54 -10.72
C GLU A 273 30.99 -4.71 -11.13
N ARG A 274 30.37 -5.84 -10.80
CA ARG A 274 28.94 -6.10 -11.06
C ARG A 274 28.05 -5.41 -10.03
N VAL A 275 28.55 -5.17 -8.81
CA VAL A 275 27.88 -4.30 -7.82
C VAL A 275 27.75 -2.88 -8.37
N VAL A 276 28.84 -2.32 -8.91
CA VAL A 276 28.85 -0.96 -9.52
C VAL A 276 27.88 -0.89 -10.70
N ALA A 277 27.96 -1.84 -11.64
CA ALA A 277 27.08 -1.88 -12.80
C ALA A 277 25.59 -1.94 -12.40
N TYR A 278 25.25 -2.81 -11.44
CA TYR A 278 23.87 -2.95 -10.98
C TYR A 278 23.39 -1.74 -10.17
N ALA A 279 24.27 -1.09 -9.41
CA ALA A 279 23.96 0.15 -8.71
C ALA A 279 23.58 1.27 -9.70
N SER A 280 24.40 1.48 -10.73
CA SER A 280 24.15 2.50 -11.76
C SER A 280 22.79 2.34 -12.43
N VAL A 281 22.41 1.10 -12.80
CA VAL A 281 21.09 0.83 -13.40
C VAL A 281 19.96 1.18 -12.43
N LYS A 282 20.11 0.85 -11.15
CA LYS A 282 19.08 1.13 -10.13
C LYS A 282 18.89 2.62 -9.90
N GLU A 283 19.96 3.40 -9.85
CA GLU A 283 19.89 4.85 -9.66
C GLU A 283 19.25 5.53 -10.86
N GLN A 284 19.67 5.16 -12.08
CA GLN A 284 19.08 5.67 -13.30
C GLN A 284 17.57 5.39 -13.34
N LEU A 285 17.14 4.16 -13.04
CA LEU A 285 15.72 3.80 -13.06
C LEU A 285 14.93 4.45 -11.93
N ALA A 286 15.52 4.65 -10.75
CA ALA A 286 14.85 5.36 -9.65
C ALA A 286 14.60 6.83 -10.03
N ASN A 287 15.58 7.47 -10.68
CA ASN A 287 15.45 8.84 -11.19
C ASN A 287 14.44 8.95 -12.34
N GLN A 288 14.41 7.95 -13.23
CA GLN A 288 13.50 7.93 -14.38
C GLN A 288 12.05 7.59 -13.98
N TYR A 289 11.85 6.75 -12.97
CA TYR A 289 10.55 6.23 -12.55
C TYR A 289 10.29 6.43 -11.04
N PRO A 290 10.32 7.67 -10.52
CA PRO A 290 10.27 7.93 -9.08
C PRO A 290 8.92 7.56 -8.44
N GLU A 291 7.84 7.43 -9.22
CA GLU A 291 6.50 7.03 -8.73
C GLU A 291 5.94 5.79 -9.45
N ASP A 292 6.73 5.18 -10.33
CA ASP A 292 6.32 4.00 -11.11
C ASP A 292 7.20 2.81 -10.75
N ILE A 293 6.80 2.12 -9.67
CA ILE A 293 7.48 0.92 -9.21
C ILE A 293 7.48 -0.20 -10.26
N GLN A 294 6.48 -0.27 -11.14
CA GLN A 294 6.38 -1.33 -12.15
C GLN A 294 7.41 -1.10 -13.25
N SER A 295 7.53 0.12 -13.76
CA SER A 295 8.57 0.47 -14.73
C SER A 295 9.98 0.33 -14.14
N TYR A 296 10.18 0.75 -12.88
CA TYR A 296 11.44 0.53 -12.17
C TYR A 296 11.80 -0.96 -12.06
N MET A 297 10.84 -1.82 -11.71
CA MET A 297 11.08 -3.26 -11.62
C MET A 297 11.37 -3.87 -13.00
N ALA A 298 10.59 -3.50 -14.01
CA ALA A 298 10.75 -4.00 -15.37
C ALA A 298 12.10 -3.62 -15.98
N GLY A 299 12.55 -2.37 -15.79
CA GLY A 299 13.83 -1.88 -16.31
C GLY A 299 15.06 -2.61 -15.77
N LYS A 300 14.97 -3.26 -14.60
CA LYS A 300 16.08 -4.03 -14.03
C LYS A 300 16.19 -5.45 -14.57
N ASN A 301 15.19 -5.93 -15.31
CA ASN A 301 15.12 -7.34 -15.69
C ASN A 301 16.32 -7.79 -16.53
N GLU A 302 16.86 -6.92 -17.39
CA GLU A 302 18.00 -7.24 -18.25
C GLU A 302 19.27 -7.48 -17.42
N ILE A 303 19.72 -6.50 -16.64
CA ILE A 303 20.91 -6.62 -15.79
C ILE A 303 20.78 -7.75 -14.76
N ILE A 304 19.59 -7.98 -14.21
CA ILE A 304 19.35 -9.10 -13.27
C ILE A 304 19.60 -10.44 -13.99
N LYS A 305 19.06 -10.62 -15.20
CA LYS A 305 19.24 -11.87 -15.96
C LYS A 305 20.71 -12.09 -16.34
N GLU A 306 21.43 -11.04 -16.72
CA GLU A 306 22.87 -11.13 -17.00
C GLU A 306 23.63 -11.64 -15.78
N ILE A 307 23.44 -10.98 -14.63
CA ILE A 307 24.11 -11.33 -13.37
C ILE A 307 23.71 -12.74 -12.92
N GLU A 308 22.44 -13.15 -13.07
CA GLU A 308 22.00 -14.51 -12.78
C GLU A 308 22.75 -15.54 -13.66
N ASN A 309 22.85 -15.28 -14.97
CA ASN A 309 23.56 -16.18 -15.89
C ASN A 309 25.06 -16.28 -15.56
N GLU A 310 25.69 -15.15 -15.22
CA GLU A 310 27.08 -15.10 -14.76
C GLU A 310 27.27 -15.89 -13.46
N ALA A 311 26.38 -15.69 -12.48
CA ALA A 311 26.39 -16.42 -11.22
C ALA A 311 26.28 -17.95 -11.41
N TYR A 312 25.45 -18.41 -12.36
CA TYR A 312 25.36 -19.83 -12.69
C TYR A 312 26.63 -20.38 -13.36
N ARG A 313 27.31 -19.59 -14.19
CA ARG A 313 28.61 -19.99 -14.78
C ARG A 313 29.69 -20.06 -13.70
N TRP A 314 29.77 -19.05 -12.85
CA TRP A 314 30.70 -18.99 -11.71
C TRP A 314 30.53 -20.18 -10.75
N ASP A 315 29.29 -20.55 -10.41
CA ASP A 315 28.99 -21.73 -9.58
C ASP A 315 29.38 -23.06 -10.24
N ARG A 316 29.37 -23.14 -11.57
CA ARG A 316 29.82 -24.35 -12.28
C ARG A 316 31.34 -24.44 -12.27
N GLU A 317 32.02 -23.36 -12.62
CA GLU A 317 33.49 -23.30 -12.69
C GLU A 317 34.11 -23.60 -11.31
N GLY A 318 33.60 -23.01 -10.24
CA GLY A 318 34.10 -23.29 -8.89
C GLY A 318 33.88 -24.73 -8.43
N ARG A 319 32.82 -25.41 -8.90
CA ARG A 319 32.58 -26.83 -8.63
C ARG A 319 33.51 -27.74 -9.43
N GLU A 320 33.83 -27.37 -10.67
CA GLU A 320 34.80 -28.11 -11.50
C GLU A 320 36.23 -27.99 -10.95
N GLU A 321 36.58 -26.84 -10.37
CA GLU A 321 37.87 -26.63 -9.70
C GLU A 321 37.97 -27.42 -8.39
N ALA A 322 36.92 -27.48 -7.58
CA ALA A 322 36.89 -28.25 -6.33
C ALA A 322 36.90 -29.79 -6.53
N LEU A 323 36.62 -30.27 -7.74
CA LEU A 323 36.66 -31.69 -8.11
C LEU A 323 38.01 -32.13 -8.70
N LYS A 324 38.93 -31.20 -8.95
CA LYS A 324 40.29 -31.46 -9.43
C LYS A 324 41.27 -31.57 -8.27
#